data_AF-A0A4Q0P2G0-F1
#
_entry.id   AF-A0A4Q0P2G0-F1
#
_cell.length_a   1.000
_cell.length_b   1.000
_cell.length_c   1.000
_cell.angle_alpha   90.00
_cell.angle_beta   90.00
_cell.angle_gamma   90.00
#
_symmetry.space_group_name_H-M   'P 1'
#
loop_
_entity.id
_entity.type
_entity.pdbx_description
1 polymer ?
#
loop_
_entity_poly.entity_id
_entity_poly.type
_entity_poly.pdbx_seq_one_letter_code
_entity_poly.pdbx_strand_id
1 'polypeptide(L)' 'MMEAKPKWYNNYIVGYLLILFPPLGLYGVYKSDIISQKWKNVTYAALAFAIIGGILLYSV' A
#
# COMPACT_ATOMS: atom_id res chain seq x y z
N MET A 1 25.04 -20.03 5.90
CA MET A 1 23.78 -19.33 6.23
C MET A 1 22.93 -19.32 4.97
N MET A 2 21.71 -19.85 4.98
CA MET A 2 20.83 -19.71 3.81
C MET A 2 20.38 -18.25 3.76
N GLU A 3 20.81 -17.51 2.74
CA GLU A 3 20.31 -16.16 2.52
C GLU A 3 18.81 -16.25 2.24
N ALA A 4 18.00 -15.74 3.17
CA ALA A 4 16.56 -15.68 2.97
C ALA A 4 16.29 -14.77 1.76
N LYS A 5 15.69 -15.33 0.70
CA LYS A 5 15.33 -14.53 -0.48
C LYS A 5 14.49 -13.32 -0.04
N PRO A 6 14.81 -12.11 -0.54
CA PRO A 6 14.04 -10.93 -0.19
C PRO A 6 12.58 -11.13 -0.61
N LYS A 7 11.67 -10.96 0.34
CA LYS A 7 10.23 -11.00 0.09
C LYS A 7 9.87 -9.92 -0.94
N TRP A 8 8.97 -10.24 -1.86
CA TRP A 8 8.61 -9.33 -2.96
C TRP A 8 8.10 -7.96 -2.47
N TYR A 9 7.47 -7.92 -1.29
CA TYR A 9 6.94 -6.71 -0.66
C TYR A 9 8.03 -5.86 0.04
N ASN A 10 9.25 -6.37 0.14
CA ASN A 10 10.44 -5.63 0.60
C ASN A 10 11.23 -5.12 -0.60
N ASN A 11 10.53 -4.64 -1.64
CA ASN A 11 11.15 -4.14 -2.85
C ASN A 11 10.33 -2.98 -3.43
N TYR A 12 10.94 -2.16 -4.29
CA TYR A 12 10.30 -0.98 -4.88
C TYR A 12 9.07 -1.31 -5.75
N ILE A 13 8.89 -2.58 -6.12
CA ILE A 13 7.73 -3.08 -6.87
C ILE A 13 6.39 -2.82 -6.17
N VAL A 14 6.37 -2.66 -4.84
CA VAL A 14 5.16 -2.33 -4.07
C VAL A 14 4.51 -1.03 -4.53
N GLY A 15 5.30 -0.02 -4.90
CA GLY A 15 4.79 1.24 -5.43
C GLY A 15 4.06 1.08 -6.76
N TYR A 16 4.60 0.25 -7.66
CA TYR A 16 3.95 -0.07 -8.93
C TYR A 16 2.67 -0.89 -8.73
N LEU A 17 2.70 -1.84 -7.79
CA LEU A 17 1.53 -2.66 -7.47
C LEU A 17 0.40 -1.84 -6.86
N LEU A 18 0.67 -0.75 -6.13
CA LEU A 18 -0.38 0.15 -5.62
C LEU A 18 -1.23 0.77 -6.72
N ILE A 19 -0.65 1.00 -7.90
CA ILE A 19 -1.34 1.63 -9.04
C ILE A 19 -1.96 0.55 -9.93
N LEU A 20 -1.19 -0.48 -10.29
CA LEU A 20 -1.61 -1.49 -11.26
C LEU A 20 -2.55 -2.53 -10.67
N PHE A 21 -2.33 -2.92 -9.42
CA PHE A 21 -3.12 -3.92 -8.70
C PHE A 21 -3.30 -3.49 -7.24
N PRO A 22 -4.18 -2.49 -6.97
CA PRO A 22 -4.28 -1.84 -5.67
C PRO A 22 -4.39 -2.80 -4.48
N PRO A 23 -5.14 -3.93 -4.54
CA PRO A 23 -5.18 -4.89 -3.43
C PRO A 23 -3.81 -5.48 -3.08
N LEU A 24 -3.03 -5.86 -4.10
CA LEU A 24 -1.66 -6.39 -3.95
C LEU A 24 -0.70 -5.31 -3.47
N GLY A 25 -0.80 -4.09 -3.99
CA GLY A 25 0.02 -2.96 -3.56
C GLY A 25 -0.22 -2.59 -2.10
N LEU A 26 -1.47 -2.49 -1.68
CA LEU A 26 -1.84 -2.21 -0.29
C LEU A 26 -1.33 -3.30 0.65
N TYR A 27 -1.50 -4.58 0.28
CA TYR A 27 -0.94 -5.69 1.04
C TYR A 27 0.59 -5.59 1.17
N GLY A 28 1.26 -5.24 0.06
CA GLY A 28 2.70 -5.00 0.03
C GLY A 28 3.12 -3.89 0.99
N VAL A 29 2.42 -2.75 0.99
CA VAL A 29 2.70 -1.63 1.91
C VAL A 29 2.54 -2.04 3.37
N TYR A 30 1.47 -2.75 3.70
CA TYR A 30 1.23 -3.22 5.07
C TYR A 30 2.34 -4.14 5.56
N LYS A 31 2.72 -5.13 4.73
CA LYS A 31 3.64 -6.19 5.13
C LYS A 31 5.12 -5.81 4.97
N SER A 32 5.43 -4.75 4.22
CA SER A 32 6.80 -4.29 4.00
C SER A 32 7.53 -3.94 5.29
N ASP A 33 8.73 -4.48 5.44
CA ASP A 33 9.65 -4.16 6.54
C ASP A 33 10.50 -2.91 6.21
N ILE A 34 10.55 -2.52 4.93
CA ILE A 34 11.34 -1.38 4.43
C ILE A 34 10.54 -0.08 4.49
N ILE A 35 9.23 -0.15 4.27
CA ILE A 35 8.35 1.02 4.30
C ILE A 35 8.11 1.42 5.76
N SER A 36 8.47 2.66 6.11
CA SER A 36 8.28 3.15 7.46
C SER A 36 6.81 3.23 7.85
N GLN A 37 6.53 3.09 9.15
CA GLN A 37 5.15 3.15 9.67
C GLN A 37 4.43 4.45 9.26
N LYS A 38 5.16 5.57 9.16
CA LYS A 38 4.61 6.85 8.69
C LYS A 38 4.03 6.73 7.28
N TRP A 39 4.76 6.11 6.36
CA TRP A 39 4.29 5.91 4.98
C TRP A 39 3.14 4.91 4.88
N LYS A 40 3.13 3.87 5.73
CA LYS A 40 1.98 2.97 5.84
C LYS A 40 0.73 3.75 6.24
N ASN A 41 0.82 4.55 7.30
CA ASN A 41 -0.29 5.36 7.79
C ASN A 41 -0.79 6.35 6.74
N VAL A 42 0.12 7.04 6.03
CA VAL A 42 -0.24 7.97 4.95
C VAL A 42 -0.98 7.25 3.82
N THR A 43 -0.52 6.07 3.40
CA THR A 43 -1.15 5.29 2.33
C THR A 43 -2.58 4.88 2.71
N TYR A 44 -2.76 4.37 3.93
CA TYR A 44 -4.07 3.95 4.41
C TYR A 44 -5.02 5.12 4.71
N ALA A 45 -4.49 6.25 5.18
CA ALA A 45 -5.28 7.47 5.35
C ALA A 45 -5.75 7.99 3.99
N ALA A 46 -4.88 8.04 2.99
CA ALA A 46 -5.24 8.44 1.63
C ALA A 46 -6.33 7.54 1.04
N LEU A 47 -6.21 6.22 1.25
CA LEU A 47 -7.26 5.26 0.85
C LEU A 47 -8.60 5.55 1.54
N ALA A 48 -8.60 5.79 2.85
CA ALA A 48 -9.82 6.13 3.59
C ALA A 48 -10.45 7.44 3.09
N PHE A 49 -9.65 8.48 2.85
CA PHE A 49 -10.14 9.74 2.28
C PHE A 49 -10.70 9.57 0.87
N ALA A 50 -10.07 8.74 0.03
CA ALA A 50 -10.58 8.45 -1.32
C ALA A 50 -11.94 7.74 -1.28
N ILE A 51 -12.10 6.78 -0.36
CA ILE A 51 -13.39 6.07 -0.18
C ILE A 51 -14.46 7.04 0.33
N ILE A 52 -14.18 7.79 1.40
CA ILE A 52 -15.14 8.74 1.98
C ILE A 52 -15.50 9.82 0.96
N GLY A 53 -14.49 10.41 0.29
CA GLY A 53 -14.69 11.42 -0.75
C GLY A 53 -15.49 10.88 -1.92
N GLY A 54 -15.22 9.65 -2.37
CA GLY A 54 -15.98 8.99 -3.43
C GLY A 54 -17.44 8.77 -3.05
N ILE A 55 -17.72 8.32 -1.82
CA ILE A 55 -19.09 8.15 -1.31
C ILE A 55 -19.81 9.49 -1.26
N LEU A 56 -19.18 10.53 -0.71
CA LEU A 56 -19.77 11.86 -0.61
C LEU A 56 -20.09 12.44 -1.99
N LEU A 57 -19.17 12.35 -2.94
CA LEU A 57 -19.39 12.82 -4.32
C LEU A 57 -20.48 12.03 -5.04
N TYR A 58 -20.60 10.73 -4.79
CA TYR A 58 -21.66 9.91 -5.38
C TYR A 58 -23.03 10.17 -4.76
N SER A 59 -23.07 10.67 -3.52
CA SER A 59 -24.30 10.90 -2.76
C SER A 59 -24.89 12.31 -2.95
N VAL A 60 -24.21 13.19 -3.70
CA VAL A 60 -24.63 14.55 -4.09
C VAL A 60 -25.20 14.51 -5.50
#